data_AF-A0A0Q8VPC1-F1
#
_entry.id   AF-A0A0Q8VPC1-F1
#
_cell.length_a   1.000
_cell.length_b   1.000
_cell.length_c   1.000
_cell.angle_alpha   90.00
_cell.angle_beta   90.00
_cell.angle_gamma   90.00
#
_symmetry.space_group_name_H-M   'P 1'
#
loop_
_entity.id
_entity.type
_entity.pdbx_description
1 polymer ?
#
loop_
_entity_poly.entity_id
_entity_poly.type
_entity_poly.pdbx_seq_one_letter_code
_entity_poly.pdbx_strand_id
1 'polypeptide(L)' 'MTIAIVMCSGFLALGVFAIVAPRRLSRFFQIGGGTLYGPRLAAKLFSARRMRYTGVLFVVFIPFVAWSAIARILA' A
#
# COMPACT_ATOMS: atom_id res chain seq x y z
N MET A 1 7.14 -4.80 -19.21
CA MET A 1 6.48 -5.82 -18.35
C MET A 1 7.15 -6.00 -17.00
N THR A 2 8.47 -6.19 -16.95
CA THR A 2 9.22 -6.52 -15.72
C THR A 2 9.04 -5.48 -14.61
N ILE A 3 9.11 -4.18 -14.94
CA ILE A 3 8.94 -3.09 -13.96
C ILE A 3 7.52 -3.09 -13.35
N ALA A 4 6.49 -3.30 -14.17
CA ALA A 4 5.09 -3.32 -13.71
C ALA A 4 4.82 -4.51 -12.77
N ILE A 5 5.38 -5.68 -13.08
CA ILE A 5 5.29 -6.87 -12.22
C ILE A 5 6.02 -6.62 -10.90
N VAL A 6 7.24 -6.07 -10.93
CA VAL A 6 8.01 -5.74 -9.72
C VAL A 6 7.26 -4.73 -8.85
N MET A 7 6.66 -3.69 -9.46
CA MET A 7 5.84 -2.73 -8.72
C MET A 7 4.61 -3.38 -8.10
N CYS A 8 3.86 -4.20 -8.85
CA CYS A 8 2.68 -4.90 -8.32
C CYS A 8 3.05 -5.82 -7.16
N SER A 9 4.13 -6.59 -7.28
CA SER A 9 4.63 -7.47 -6.22
C SER A 9 5.04 -6.68 -4.97
N GLY A 10 5.74 -5.56 -5.14
CA GLY A 10 6.14 -4.69 -4.04
C GLY A 10 4.95 -4.09 -3.29
N PHE A 11 3.95 -3.62 -4.02
CA PHE A 11 2.73 -3.09 -3.40
C PHE A 11 1.87 -4.18 -2.76
N LEU A 12 1.84 -5.39 -3.31
CA LEU A 12 1.12 -6.53 -2.74
C LEU A 12 1.78 -6.96 -1.42
N ALA A 13 3.12 -7.03 -1.38
CA ALA A 13 3.88 -7.25 -0.15
C ALA A 13 3.63 -6.16 0.90
N LEU A 14 3.59 -4.89 0.50
CA LEU A 14 3.22 -3.76 1.35
C LEU A 14 1.79 -3.88 1.90
N GLY A 15 0.83 -4.31 1.07
CA GLY A 15 -0.55 -4.56 1.47
C GLY A 15 -0.67 -5.68 2.51
N VAL A 16 0.00 -6.81 2.28
CA VAL A 16 0.05 -7.93 3.25
C VAL A 16 0.72 -7.50 4.56
N PHE A 17 1.84 -6.77 4.47
CA PHE A 17 2.54 -6.28 5.66
C PHE A 17 1.68 -5.27 6.46
N ALA A 18 0.89 -4.44 5.79
CA ALA A 18 -0.06 -3.53 6.43
C ALA A 18 -1.17 -4.28 7.22
N ILE A 19 -1.55 -5.50 6.81
CA ILE A 19 -2.53 -6.34 7.51
C ILE A 19 -1.91 -7.00 8.75
N VAL A 20 -0.71 -7.57 8.59
CA VAL A 20 0.01 -8.32 9.62
C VAL A 20 0.56 -7.40 10.71
N ALA A 21 1.20 -6.29 10.33
CA ALA A 21 1.89 -5.40 11.24
C ALA A 21 1.48 -3.91 11.04
N PRO A 22 0.18 -3.58 11.15
CA PRO A 22 -0.34 -2.23 10.88
C PRO A 22 0.30 -1.14 11.74
N ARG A 23 0.70 -1.46 12.98
CA ARG A 23 1.35 -0.51 13.89
C ARG A 23 2.77 -0.12 13.44
N ARG A 24 3.53 -1.07 12.89
CA ARG A 24 4.89 -0.80 12.39
C ARG A 24 4.84 0.02 11.10
N LEU A 25 3.96 -0.37 10.18
CA LEU A 25 3.75 0.37 8.94
C LEU A 25 3.24 1.81 9.23
N SER A 26 2.28 1.94 10.15
CA SER A 26 1.74 3.21 10.62
C SER A 26 2.84 4.17 11.09
N ARG A 27 3.76 3.69 11.96
CA ARG A 27 4.90 4.50 12.41
C ARG A 27 5.83 4.87 11.27
N PHE A 28 6.12 3.94 10.36
CA PHE A 28 7.00 4.20 9.22
C PHE A 28 6.46 5.33 8.33
N PHE A 29 5.17 5.30 8.01
CA PHE A 29 4.52 6.37 7.24
C PHE A 29 4.27 7.63 8.07
N GLN A 30 4.15 7.56 9.39
CA GLN A 30 4.11 8.76 10.22
C GLN A 30 5.46 9.47 10.26
N ILE A 31 6.57 8.72 10.23
CA ILE A 31 7.93 9.27 10.16
C ILE A 31 8.15 9.87 8.76
N GLY A 32 7.87 9.11 7.70
CA GLY A 32 8.08 9.57 6.31
C GLY A 32 7.07 10.60 5.82
N GLY A 33 5.81 10.52 6.27
CA GLY A 33 4.73 11.47 5.93
C GLY A 33 4.61 12.63 6.91
N GLY A 34 5.22 12.53 8.10
CA GLY A 34 5.27 13.61 9.09
C GLY A 34 6.05 14.82 8.61
N THR A 35 7.05 14.61 7.75
CA THR A 35 7.80 15.68 7.07
C THR A 35 7.00 16.38 5.97
N LEU A 36 6.07 15.68 5.32
CA LEU A 36 5.24 16.21 4.22
C LEU A 36 3.96 16.91 4.69
N TYR A 37 3.27 16.32 5.67
CA TYR A 37 1.93 16.77 6.09
C TYR A 37 1.91 17.35 7.51
N GLY A 38 3.01 17.25 8.26
CA GLY A 38 3.08 17.61 9.67
C GLY A 38 2.60 16.48 10.60
N PRO A 39 3.12 16.41 11.84
CA PRO A 39 2.97 15.26 12.73
C PRO A 39 1.51 15.00 13.14
N ARG A 40 0.68 16.05 13.27
CA ARG A 40 -0.74 15.92 13.64
C ARG A 40 -1.60 15.32 12.53
N LEU A 41 -1.35 15.71 11.28
CA LEU A 41 -2.07 15.17 10.11
C LEU A 41 -1.58 13.76 9.78
N ALA A 42 -0.28 13.50 9.86
CA ALA A 42 0.28 12.17 9.66
C ALA A 42 -0.27 11.14 10.67
N ALA A 43 -0.42 11.52 11.94
CA ALA A 43 -1.03 10.65 12.96
C ALA A 43 -2.51 10.30 12.67
N LYS A 44 -3.29 11.25 12.13
CA LYS A 44 -4.69 11.02 11.72
C LYS A 44 -4.79 10.17 10.46
N LEU A 45 -3.96 10.45 9.46
CA LEU A 45 -4.00 9.78 8.16
C LEU A 45 -3.51 8.32 8.27
N PHE A 46 -2.43 8.09 9.00
CA PHE A 46 -1.76 6.79 9.11
C PHE A 46 -2.04 6.09 10.44
N SER A 47 -3.29 6.11 10.91
CA SER A 47 -3.67 5.34 12.09
C SER A 47 -3.62 3.83 11.79
N ALA A 48 -3.27 3.01 12.79
CA ALA A 48 -3.13 1.56 12.61
C ALA A 48 -4.41 0.90 12.09
N ARG A 49 -5.59 1.43 12.46
CA ARG A 49 -6.88 0.93 11.95
C ARG A 49 -7.04 1.25 10.47
N ARG A 50 -6.77 2.48 10.05
CA ARG A 50 -6.84 2.89 8.63
C ARG A 50 -5.86 2.09 7.77
N MET A 51 -4.63 1.92 8.25
CA MET A 51 -3.62 1.13 7.54
C MET A 51 -4.01 -0.32 7.30
N ARG A 52 -4.69 -0.96 8.26
CA ARG A 52 -5.20 -2.31 8.06
C ARG A 52 -6.23 -2.36 6.93
N TYR A 53 -7.17 -1.42 6.91
CA TYR A 53 -8.16 -1.30 5.83
C TYR A 53 -7.52 -0.97 4.48
N THR A 54 -6.57 -0.04 4.45
CA THR A 54 -5.82 0.30 3.23
C THR A 54 -5.00 -0.90 2.73
N GLY A 55 -4.41 -1.69 3.63
CA GLY A 55 -3.71 -2.93 3.31
C GLY A 55 -4.61 -3.97 2.66
N VAL A 56 -5.80 -4.20 3.23
CA VAL A 56 -6.81 -5.11 2.64
C VAL A 56 -7.24 -4.61 1.25
N LEU A 57 -7.53 -3.32 1.11
CA LEU A 57 -7.87 -2.72 -0.18
C LEU A 57 -6.74 -2.92 -1.21
N PHE A 58 -5.49 -2.74 -0.81
CA PHE A 58 -4.34 -2.97 -1.69
C PHE A 58 -4.23 -4.43 -2.14
N VAL A 59 -4.33 -5.37 -1.21
CA VAL A 59 -4.24 -6.81 -1.52
C VAL A 59 -5.38 -7.26 -2.43
N VAL A 60 -6.59 -6.71 -2.27
CA VAL A 60 -7.75 -7.05 -3.10
C VAL A 60 -7.71 -6.35 -4.46
N PHE A 61 -7.30 -5.08 -4.51
CA PHE A 61 -7.38 -4.26 -5.73
C PHE A 61 -6.20 -4.48 -6.69
N ILE A 62 -5.00 -4.76 -6.18
CA ILE A 62 -3.81 -4.96 -7.03
C ILE A 62 -3.90 -6.13 -7.99
N PRO A 63 -4.48 -7.30 -7.63
CA PRO A 63 -4.73 -8.37 -8.58
C PRO A 63 -5.54 -7.91 -9.79
N PHE A 64 -6.56 -7.06 -9.59
CA PHE A 64 -7.36 -6.52 -10.70
C PHE A 64 -6.55 -5.56 -11.58
N VAL A 65 -5.71 -4.71 -10.97
CA VAL A 65 -4.83 -3.81 -11.73
C VAL A 65 -3.79 -4.61 -12.53
N ALA A 66 -3.15 -5.60 -11.92
CA ALA A 66 -2.21 -6.49 -12.59
C ALA A 66 -2.89 -7.26 -13.74
N TRP A 67 -4.10 -7.78 -13.51
CA TRP A 67 -4.87 -8.48 -14.54
C TRP A 67 -5.22 -7.57 -15.72
N SER A 68 -5.73 -6.35 -15.48
CA SER A 68 -6.04 -5.39 -16.54
C SER A 68 -4.80 -4.94 -17.33
N ALA A 69 -3.65 -4.80 -16.66
CA ALA A 69 -2.38 -4.49 -17.33
C ALA A 69 -1.91 -5.64 -18.21
N ILE A 70 -2.02 -6.89 -17.75
CA ILE A 70 -1.69 -8.09 -18.54
C ILE A 70 -2.64 -8.23 -19.74
N ALA A 71 -3.95 -8.02 -19.53
CA ALA A 71 -4.96 -8.11 -20.59
C ALA A 71 -4.73 -7.08 -21.71
N ARG A 72 -4.26 -5.86 -21.38
CA ARG A 72 -3.89 -4.84 -22.37
C ARG A 72 -2.63 -5.14 -23.16
N ILE A 73 -1.79 -6.06 -22.68
CA ILE A 73 -0.54 -6.45 -23.35
C ILE A 73 -0.76 -7.67 -24.24
N LEU A 74 -1.74 -8.50 -23.91
CA LEU A 74 -2.15 -9.68 -24.69
C LEU A 74 -3.14 -9.37 -25.82
N ALA A 75 -3.83 -8.23 -25.75
CA ALA A 75 -4.71 -7.71 -26.80
C ALA A 75 -3.93 -6.85 -27.80
#